data_AF-A0A2N2FIX4-F1
#
_entry.id   AF-A0A2N2FIX4-F1
#
_cell.length_a   1.000
_cell.length_b   1.000
_cell.length_c   1.000
_cell.angle_alpha   90.00
_cell.angle_beta   90.00
_cell.angle_gamma   90.00
#
_symmetry.space_group_name_H-M   'P 1'
#
loop_
_entity.id
_entity.type
_entity.pdbx_description
1 polymer ?
#
loop_
_entity_poly.entity_id
_entity_poly.type
_entity_poly.pdbx_seq_one_letter_code
_entity_poly.pdbx_strand_id
1 'polypeptide(L)'
;LYDYKYEVMGLLLHALQLEQDCGVGPHTISIPRLEPAFNAPAAITPPHPVSDHDFKKLVAIIRMAVPYTGMILSTRETPEMRDEVFALGISQISAGSRTNPGGYQEDNSDAFRAAQFNLGDTRTLDEVILDITERGHIPSFCTACYRLGRTGKDFMDLAKPGLIQKFCQTNAVFSFKEYLLDYASPATRAAGDKLIRKMIDETFKTRRKKFVMDKLREIEDGRRDAYI
;
A
#
# COMPACT_ATOMS: atom_id res chain seq x y z
N LEU A 1 -18.14 9.79 -9.01
CA LEU A 1 -19.44 9.51 -9.67
C LEU A 1 -20.48 10.49 -9.17
N TYR A 2 -20.53 10.72 -7.86
CA TYR A 2 -21.34 11.77 -7.24
C TYR A 2 -20.47 12.74 -6.41
N ASP A 3 -21.10 13.66 -5.68
CA ASP A 3 -20.40 14.55 -4.74
C ASP A 3 -19.58 13.72 -3.73
N TYR A 4 -18.26 13.92 -3.72
CA TYR A 4 -17.35 13.15 -2.88
C TYR A 4 -17.68 13.26 -1.39
N LYS A 5 -18.26 14.38 -0.95
CA LYS A 5 -18.64 14.57 0.46
C LYS A 5 -19.72 13.58 0.87
N TYR A 6 -20.71 13.40 0.00
CA TYR A 6 -21.80 12.45 0.20
C TYR A 6 -21.27 11.00 0.16
N GLU A 7 -20.43 10.69 -0.83
CA GLU A 7 -19.82 9.36 -0.99
C GLU A 7 -18.97 8.97 0.22
N VAL A 8 -18.11 9.89 0.72
CA VAL A 8 -17.28 9.66 1.90
C VAL A 8 -18.13 9.49 3.15
N MET A 9 -19.19 10.30 3.33
CA MET A 9 -20.11 10.15 4.45
C MET A 9 -20.81 8.77 4.42
N GLY A 10 -21.33 8.36 3.26
CA GLY A 10 -21.95 7.05 3.09
C GLY A 10 -20.98 5.89 3.35
N LEU A 11 -19.74 6.01 2.86
CA LEU A 11 -18.68 5.03 3.10
C LEU A 11 -18.34 4.89 4.59
N LEU A 12 -18.23 6.00 5.32
CA LEU A 12 -17.93 5.98 6.75
C LEU A 12 -19.11 5.42 7.58
N LEU A 13 -20.35 5.75 7.21
CA LEU A 13 -21.54 5.14 7.81
C LEU A 13 -21.60 3.64 7.56
N HIS A 14 -21.23 3.19 6.36
CA HIS A 14 -21.15 1.77 6.04
C HIS A 14 -20.06 1.06 6.88
N ALA A 15 -18.88 1.67 7.01
CA ALA A 15 -17.82 1.12 7.86
C ALA A 15 -18.26 1.00 9.33
N LEU A 16 -18.96 2.02 9.84
CA LEU A 16 -19.54 2.02 11.18
C LEU A 16 -20.59 0.92 11.35
N GLN A 17 -21.49 0.76 10.37
CA GLN A 17 -22.54 -0.25 10.42
C GLN A 17 -21.96 -1.68 10.42
N LEU A 18 -20.95 -1.95 9.59
CA LEU A 18 -20.24 -3.23 9.60
C LEU A 18 -19.60 -3.52 10.96
N GLU A 19 -19.00 -2.50 11.60
CA GLU A 19 -18.44 -2.66 12.93
C GLU A 19 -19.50 -2.94 13.99
N GLN A 20 -20.68 -2.31 13.91
CA GLN A 20 -21.78 -2.54 14.84
C GLN A 20 -22.39 -3.94 14.68
N ASP A 21 -22.64 -4.36 13.43
CA ASP A 21 -23.35 -5.61 13.15
C ASP A 21 -22.43 -6.84 13.25
N CYS A 22 -21.18 -6.69 12.80
CA CYS A 22 -20.22 -7.81 12.68
C CYS A 22 -19.10 -7.76 13.73
N GLY A 23 -19.04 -6.70 14.55
CA GLY A 23 -17.97 -6.47 15.53
C GLY A 23 -16.64 -5.99 14.93
N VAL A 24 -16.56 -5.86 13.59
CA VAL A 24 -15.35 -5.49 12.85
C VAL A 24 -15.72 -4.68 11.61
N GLY A 25 -15.11 -3.51 11.45
CA GLY A 25 -15.22 -2.69 10.24
C GLY A 25 -14.35 -3.21 9.08
N PRO A 26 -14.32 -2.49 7.94
CA PRO A 26 -13.55 -2.91 6.76
C PRO A 26 -12.04 -2.96 7.06
N HIS A 27 -11.37 -3.97 6.51
CA HIS A 27 -9.91 -4.07 6.60
C HIS A 27 -9.20 -3.02 5.75
N THR A 28 -9.76 -2.71 4.58
CA THR A 28 -9.26 -1.67 3.68
C THR A 28 -10.39 -0.86 3.06
N ILE A 29 -10.06 0.36 2.67
CA ILE A 29 -10.86 1.23 1.83
C ILE A 29 -10.03 1.58 0.60
N SER A 30 -10.63 1.45 -0.58
CA SER A 30 -10.04 1.88 -1.85
C SER A 30 -10.67 3.21 -2.28
N ILE A 31 -9.86 4.11 -2.81
CA ILE A 31 -10.29 5.46 -3.22
C ILE A 31 -9.93 5.75 -4.69
N PRO A 32 -10.37 4.92 -5.66
CA PRO A 32 -10.04 5.15 -7.07
C PRO A 32 -10.76 6.39 -7.61
N ARG A 33 -10.03 7.30 -8.26
CA ARG A 33 -10.64 8.29 -9.15
C ARG A 33 -11.01 7.65 -10.49
N LEU A 34 -12.00 8.27 -11.16
CA LEU A 34 -12.38 7.85 -12.50
C LEU A 34 -11.25 8.23 -13.46
N GLU A 35 -10.78 7.23 -14.20
CA GLU A 35 -9.75 7.38 -15.22
C GLU A 35 -10.34 7.01 -16.58
N PRO A 36 -9.93 7.68 -17.68
CA PRO A 36 -10.39 7.36 -19.01
C PRO A 36 -10.20 5.87 -19.35
N ALA A 37 -11.18 5.30 -20.05
CA ALA A 37 -11.17 3.94 -20.54
C ALA A 37 -11.93 3.84 -21.87
N PHE A 38 -11.61 2.83 -22.67
CA PHE A 38 -12.26 2.61 -23.96
C PHE A 38 -13.77 2.36 -23.78
N ASN A 39 -14.60 2.99 -24.61
CA ASN A 39 -16.07 2.93 -24.53
C ASN A 39 -16.68 3.35 -23.18
N ALA A 40 -15.99 4.20 -22.40
CA ALA A 40 -16.48 4.71 -21.12
C ALA A 40 -16.61 6.26 -21.11
N PRO A 41 -17.62 6.83 -21.79
CA PRO A 41 -17.75 8.29 -21.93
C PRO A 41 -17.86 9.02 -20.58
N ALA A 42 -18.54 8.42 -19.60
CA ALA A 42 -18.66 8.98 -18.25
C ALA A 42 -17.33 9.04 -17.48
N ALA A 43 -16.32 8.23 -17.88
CA ALA A 43 -14.99 8.29 -17.28
C ALA A 43 -14.10 9.36 -17.95
N ILE A 44 -14.39 9.71 -19.21
CA ILE A 44 -13.70 10.80 -19.94
C ILE A 44 -14.16 12.16 -19.42
N THR A 45 -15.45 12.31 -19.10
CA THR A 45 -16.00 13.53 -18.50
C THR A 45 -16.87 13.15 -17.31
N PRO A 46 -16.26 12.94 -16.13
CA PRO A 46 -17.00 12.62 -14.93
C PRO A 46 -18.04 13.70 -14.60
N PRO A 47 -19.28 13.34 -14.22
CA PRO A 47 -20.31 14.31 -13.86
C PRO A 47 -19.95 15.08 -12.58
N HIS A 48 -19.22 14.43 -11.67
CA HIS A 48 -18.70 15.00 -10.43
C HIS A 48 -17.21 14.64 -10.31
N PRO A 49 -16.32 15.38 -11.00
CA PRO A 49 -14.88 15.14 -10.91
C PRO A 49 -14.38 15.59 -9.53
N VAL A 50 -13.38 14.88 -8.99
CA VAL A 50 -12.76 15.21 -7.71
C VAL A 50 -11.41 15.87 -7.99
N SER A 51 -11.29 17.14 -7.57
CA SER A 51 -10.04 17.88 -7.69
C SER A 51 -8.93 17.24 -6.86
N ASP A 52 -7.67 17.49 -7.20
CA ASP A 52 -6.52 17.03 -6.43
C ASP A 52 -6.55 17.51 -4.97
N HIS A 53 -7.00 18.75 -4.74
CA HIS A 53 -7.16 19.29 -3.40
C HIS A 53 -8.23 18.52 -2.61
N ASP A 54 -9.39 18.29 -3.20
CA ASP A 54 -10.48 17.54 -2.58
C ASP A 54 -10.11 16.07 -2.36
N PHE A 55 -9.33 15.48 -3.27
CA PHE A 55 -8.83 14.12 -3.14
C PHE A 55 -7.88 13.97 -1.95
N LYS A 56 -6.92 14.88 -1.80
CA LYS A 56 -6.07 14.93 -0.60
C LYS A 56 -6.88 15.11 0.68
N LYS A 57 -7.87 15.99 0.63
CA LYS A 57 -8.77 16.25 1.76
C LYS A 57 -9.56 15.01 2.17
N LEU A 58 -10.15 14.27 1.22
CA LEU A 58 -10.91 13.05 1.55
C LEU A 58 -10.00 11.94 2.08
N VAL A 59 -8.76 11.81 1.57
CA VAL A 59 -7.77 10.85 2.09
C VAL A 59 -7.51 11.12 3.57
N ALA A 60 -7.22 12.38 3.91
CA ALA A 60 -6.95 12.78 5.28
C ALA A 60 -8.18 12.56 6.20
N ILE A 61 -9.39 12.88 5.73
CA ILE A 61 -10.64 12.67 6.48
C ILE A 61 -10.86 11.18 6.76
N ILE A 62 -10.72 10.30 5.75
CA ILE A 62 -10.90 8.86 5.93
C ILE A 62 -9.85 8.30 6.90
N ARG A 63 -8.58 8.70 6.77
CA ARG A 63 -7.51 8.30 7.71
C ARG A 63 -7.84 8.69 9.15
N MET A 64 -8.39 9.88 9.38
CA MET A 64 -8.77 10.31 10.73
C MET A 64 -10.01 9.57 11.26
N ALA A 65 -11.00 9.31 10.40
CA ALA A 65 -12.25 8.68 10.80
C ALA A 65 -12.12 7.19 11.11
N VAL A 66 -11.31 6.45 10.33
CA VAL A 66 -11.11 4.99 10.48
C VAL A 66 -9.61 4.66 10.53
N PRO A 67 -8.89 5.05 11.60
CA PRO A 67 -7.42 5.05 11.64
C PRO A 67 -6.78 3.67 11.53
N TYR A 68 -7.51 2.59 11.80
CA TYR A 68 -7.02 1.21 11.74
C TYR A 68 -7.32 0.52 10.41
N THR A 69 -8.21 1.10 9.60
CA THR A 69 -8.51 0.62 8.25
C THR A 69 -7.38 1.03 7.30
N GLY A 70 -6.90 0.07 6.52
CA GLY A 70 -5.91 0.35 5.48
C GLY A 70 -6.53 1.20 4.36
N MET A 71 -5.72 1.99 3.67
CA MET A 71 -6.16 2.70 2.47
C MET A 71 -5.31 2.30 1.27
N ILE A 72 -6.00 1.93 0.18
CA ILE A 72 -5.39 1.44 -1.06
C ILE A 72 -5.39 2.55 -2.10
N LEU A 73 -4.21 2.83 -2.67
CA LEU A 73 -4.03 3.72 -3.80
C LEU A 73 -3.51 2.95 -5.02
N SER A 74 -4.27 2.97 -6.11
CA SER A 74 -3.85 2.32 -7.37
C SER A 74 -2.96 3.23 -8.23
N THR A 75 -2.34 2.64 -9.25
CA THR A 75 -1.64 3.33 -10.37
C THR A 75 -2.55 4.13 -11.30
N ARG A 76 -3.76 4.49 -10.85
CA ARG A 76 -4.61 5.51 -11.49
C ARG A 76 -4.04 6.90 -11.29
N GLU A 77 -3.46 7.14 -10.12
CA GLU A 77 -2.87 8.42 -9.75
C GLU A 77 -1.45 8.56 -10.32
N THR A 78 -1.06 9.80 -10.61
CA THR A 78 0.30 10.12 -11.08
C THR A 78 1.32 9.98 -9.96
N PRO A 79 2.62 9.79 -10.27
CA PRO A 79 3.69 9.77 -9.26
C PRO A 79 3.61 10.93 -8.26
N GLU A 80 3.37 12.15 -8.75
CA GLU A 80 3.32 13.36 -7.93
C GLU A 80 2.15 13.33 -6.95
N MET A 81 0.96 12.93 -7.42
CA MET A 81 -0.20 12.82 -6.54
C MET A 81 -0.01 11.73 -5.49
N ARG A 82 0.56 10.59 -5.89
CA ARG A 82 0.88 9.47 -5.00
C ARG A 82 1.80 9.92 -3.87
N ASP A 83 2.83 10.69 -4.19
CA ASP A 83 3.77 11.24 -3.21
C ASP A 83 3.05 12.11 -2.17
N GLU A 84 2.17 12.99 -2.62
CA GLU A 84 1.44 13.89 -1.73
C GLU A 84 0.50 13.12 -0.77
N VAL A 85 -0.17 12.07 -1.25
CA VAL A 85 -1.12 11.30 -0.42
C VAL A 85 -0.46 10.26 0.48
N PHE A 86 0.79 9.83 0.21
CA PHE A 86 1.54 8.96 1.13
C PHE A 86 1.68 9.59 2.52
N ALA A 87 1.90 10.90 2.59
CA ALA A 87 1.97 11.64 3.84
C ALA A 87 0.60 11.77 4.55
N LEU A 88 -0.51 11.54 3.85
CA LEU A 88 -1.87 11.77 4.36
C LEU A 88 -2.56 10.51 4.88
N GLY A 89 -2.05 9.32 4.57
CA GLY A 89 -2.51 8.09 5.21
C GLY A 89 -2.64 6.88 4.32
N ILE A 90 -2.14 6.88 3.09
CA ILE A 90 -2.12 5.66 2.27
C ILE A 90 -1.26 4.58 2.94
N SER A 91 -1.73 3.34 2.95
CA SER A 91 -1.02 2.22 3.58
C SER A 91 -0.71 1.07 2.63
N GLN A 92 -1.36 1.05 1.46
CA GLN A 92 -1.17 0.03 0.43
C GLN A 92 -1.23 0.68 -0.94
N ILE A 93 -0.36 0.22 -1.84
CA ILE A 93 -0.30 0.73 -3.21
C ILE A 93 -0.11 -0.40 -4.20
N SER A 94 -0.57 -0.21 -5.44
CA SER A 94 -0.11 -1.02 -6.56
C SER A 94 1.13 -0.39 -7.21
N ALA A 95 2.00 -1.21 -7.80
CA ALA A 95 3.20 -0.75 -8.52
C ALA A 95 3.48 -1.69 -9.69
N GLY A 96 4.08 -1.19 -10.78
CA GLY A 96 4.33 -1.97 -11.99
C GLY A 96 3.07 -2.64 -12.55
N SER A 97 1.91 -1.96 -12.48
CA SER A 97 0.61 -2.57 -12.78
C SER A 97 0.37 -2.68 -14.29
N ARG A 98 -0.32 -3.75 -14.70
CA ARG A 98 -0.88 -3.93 -16.05
C ARG A 98 -2.38 -4.12 -15.92
N THR A 99 -3.16 -3.30 -16.62
CA THR A 99 -4.62 -3.20 -16.46
C THR A 99 -5.40 -3.87 -17.58
N ASN A 100 -4.69 -4.51 -18.52
CA ASN A 100 -5.22 -5.31 -19.61
C ASN A 100 -4.97 -6.82 -19.34
N PRO A 101 -5.91 -7.70 -19.74
CA PRO A 101 -5.69 -9.15 -19.69
C PRO A 101 -4.40 -9.56 -20.43
N GLY A 102 -3.57 -10.38 -19.79
CA GLY A 102 -2.30 -10.86 -20.36
C GLY A 102 -1.14 -9.84 -20.38
N GLY A 103 -1.35 -8.60 -19.91
CA GLY A 103 -0.38 -7.50 -20.08
C GLY A 103 0.98 -7.65 -19.38
N TYR A 104 1.17 -8.68 -18.56
CA TYR A 104 2.46 -9.01 -17.94
C TYR A 104 3.33 -9.93 -18.80
N GLN A 105 2.80 -10.56 -19.85
CA GLN A 105 3.54 -11.47 -20.73
C GLN A 105 3.95 -10.82 -22.06
N GLU A 106 3.13 -9.93 -22.61
CA GLU A 106 3.33 -9.32 -23.92
C GLU A 106 3.03 -7.81 -23.88
N ASP A 107 3.95 -7.00 -24.43
CA ASP A 107 3.63 -5.62 -24.83
C ASP A 107 2.89 -5.68 -26.17
N ASN A 108 1.59 -5.98 -26.10
CA ASN A 108 0.76 -6.12 -27.29
C ASN A 108 0.15 -4.77 -27.71
N SER A 109 0.06 -4.52 -29.02
CA SER A 109 -0.47 -3.28 -29.59
C SER A 109 -1.92 -2.98 -29.20
N ASP A 110 -2.70 -4.00 -28.83
CA ASP A 110 -4.09 -3.88 -28.36
C ASP A 110 -4.22 -3.60 -26.85
N ALA A 111 -3.11 -3.50 -26.11
CA ALA A 111 -3.12 -3.33 -24.65
C ALA A 111 -3.97 -2.14 -24.20
N PHE A 112 -3.98 -1.04 -24.96
CA PHE A 112 -4.80 0.13 -24.65
C PHE A 112 -6.31 -0.13 -24.78
N ARG A 113 -6.75 -0.90 -25.79
CA ARG A 113 -8.19 -1.17 -26.02
C ARG A 113 -8.75 -2.14 -25.00
N ALA A 114 -7.92 -3.03 -24.49
CA ALA A 114 -8.29 -4.04 -23.51
C ALA A 114 -8.05 -3.59 -22.04
N ALA A 115 -7.43 -2.43 -21.82
CA ALA A 115 -7.18 -1.91 -20.48
C ALA A 115 -8.48 -1.47 -19.79
N GLN A 116 -8.64 -1.87 -18.52
CA GLN A 116 -9.78 -1.44 -17.70
C GLN A 116 -9.76 0.09 -17.43
N PHE A 117 -8.58 0.68 -17.36
CA PHE A 117 -8.35 2.10 -17.16
C PHE A 117 -6.93 2.47 -17.58
N ASN A 118 -6.73 3.76 -17.88
CA ASN A 118 -5.41 4.33 -18.15
C ASN A 118 -4.59 4.46 -16.86
N LEU A 119 -3.32 4.05 -16.94
CA LEU A 119 -2.37 4.19 -15.84
C LEU A 119 -1.91 5.65 -15.73
N GLY A 120 -2.02 6.23 -14.54
CA GLY A 120 -1.36 7.49 -14.17
C GLY A 120 0.09 7.30 -13.76
N ASP A 121 0.47 6.11 -13.31
CA ASP A 121 1.85 5.75 -12.98
C ASP A 121 2.28 4.47 -13.69
N THR A 122 3.20 4.62 -14.64
CA THR A 122 3.73 3.54 -15.48
C THR A 122 5.13 3.10 -15.08
N ARG A 123 5.67 3.62 -13.96
CA ARG A 123 6.97 3.22 -13.45
C ARG A 123 7.01 1.73 -13.14
N THR A 124 8.18 1.14 -13.32
CA THR A 124 8.45 -0.24 -12.95
C THR A 124 8.35 -0.43 -11.44
N LEU A 125 8.23 -1.69 -11.00
CA LEU A 125 8.22 -1.99 -9.57
C LEU A 125 9.50 -1.47 -8.88
N ASP A 126 10.68 -1.70 -9.46
CA ASP A 126 11.96 -1.29 -8.86
C ASP A 126 12.07 0.24 -8.72
N GLU A 127 11.63 1.02 -9.72
CA GLU A 127 11.62 2.49 -9.65
C GLU A 127 10.70 3.01 -8.54
N VAL A 128 9.51 2.43 -8.39
CA VAL A 128 8.58 2.81 -7.30
C VAL A 128 9.15 2.43 -5.93
N ILE A 129 9.78 1.26 -5.83
CA ILE A 129 10.40 0.80 -4.58
C ILE A 129 11.58 1.70 -4.20
N LEU A 130 12.43 2.09 -5.15
CA LEU A 130 13.53 3.03 -4.93
C LEU A 130 13.01 4.37 -4.43
N ASP A 131 12.05 4.97 -5.13
CA ASP A 131 11.47 6.28 -4.80
C ASP A 131 10.86 6.31 -3.38
N ILE A 132 10.08 5.29 -3.02
CA ILE A 132 9.51 5.15 -1.67
C ILE A 132 10.62 5.03 -0.61
N THR A 133 11.65 4.24 -0.90
CA THR A 133 12.78 3.99 0.00
C THR A 133 13.61 5.25 0.24
N GLU A 134 13.90 6.03 -0.81
CA GLU A 134 14.67 7.28 -0.71
C GLU A 134 13.93 8.36 0.10
N ARG A 135 12.60 8.32 0.11
CA ARG A 135 11.75 9.18 0.95
C ARG A 135 11.66 8.72 2.40
N GLY A 136 12.29 7.60 2.74
CA GLY A 136 12.31 7.08 4.11
C GLY A 136 11.09 6.27 4.51
N HIS A 137 10.22 5.92 3.55
CA HIS A 137 9.16 4.94 3.77
C HIS A 137 9.72 3.53 3.54
N ILE A 138 9.25 2.55 4.31
CA ILE A 138 9.65 1.15 4.12
C ILE A 138 8.64 0.41 3.22
N PRO A 139 9.05 -0.05 2.03
CA PRO A 139 8.25 -1.00 1.26
C PRO A 139 8.04 -2.30 2.05
N SER A 140 6.87 -2.92 1.89
CA SER A 140 6.59 -4.20 2.55
C SER A 140 5.77 -5.12 1.66
N PHE A 141 6.16 -6.39 1.65
CA PHE A 141 5.44 -7.48 1.00
C PHE A 141 4.89 -8.47 2.05
N CYS A 142 4.62 -7.96 3.26
CA CYS A 142 4.22 -8.75 4.40
C CYS A 142 2.87 -9.44 4.19
N THR A 143 2.81 -10.73 4.48
CA THR A 143 1.58 -11.53 4.52
C THR A 143 1.40 -12.25 5.86
N ALA A 144 2.15 -11.84 6.89
CA ALA A 144 2.22 -12.52 8.19
C ALA A 144 0.86 -12.66 8.89
N CYS A 145 0.02 -11.63 8.85
CA CYS A 145 -1.31 -11.69 9.47
C CYS A 145 -2.16 -12.82 8.87
N TYR A 146 -2.08 -13.04 7.56
CA TYR A 146 -2.75 -14.16 6.91
C TYR A 146 -2.24 -15.50 7.43
N ARG A 147 -0.91 -15.69 7.46
CA ARG A 147 -0.27 -16.94 7.91
C ARG A 147 -0.57 -17.30 9.35
N LEU A 148 -0.68 -16.29 10.20
CA LEU A 148 -0.90 -16.44 11.64
C LEU A 148 -2.38 -16.40 12.03
N GLY A 149 -3.30 -16.37 11.04
CA GLY A 149 -4.74 -16.34 11.29
C GLY A 149 -5.24 -15.02 11.91
N ARG A 150 -4.43 -13.96 11.92
CA ARG A 150 -4.80 -12.63 12.45
C ARG A 150 -5.74 -11.94 11.46
N THR A 151 -6.99 -12.37 11.43
CA THR A 151 -8.04 -11.84 10.55
C THR A 151 -9.22 -11.32 11.36
N GLY A 152 -10.02 -10.43 10.76
CA GLY A 152 -11.20 -9.87 11.43
C GLY A 152 -10.89 -9.27 12.80
N LYS A 153 -11.51 -9.83 13.84
CA LYS A 153 -11.41 -9.32 15.21
C LYS A 153 -9.99 -9.44 15.77
N ASP A 154 -9.30 -10.54 15.49
CA ASP A 154 -7.94 -10.78 16.01
C ASP A 154 -6.94 -9.75 15.47
N PHE A 155 -7.12 -9.32 14.22
CA PHE A 155 -6.36 -8.19 13.68
C PHE A 155 -6.70 -6.89 14.41
N MET A 156 -7.99 -6.59 14.58
CA MET A 156 -8.46 -5.34 15.18
C MET A 156 -8.06 -5.21 16.65
N ASP A 157 -8.05 -6.31 17.41
CA ASP A 157 -7.60 -6.35 18.81
C ASP A 157 -6.11 -5.96 18.95
N LEU A 158 -5.31 -6.15 17.89
CA LEU A 158 -3.93 -5.68 17.82
C LEU A 158 -3.81 -4.27 17.24
N ALA A 159 -4.61 -3.95 16.21
CA ALA A 159 -4.54 -2.70 15.47
C ALA A 159 -5.06 -1.52 16.31
N LYS A 160 -6.24 -1.65 16.92
CA LYS A 160 -6.90 -0.61 17.72
C LYS A 160 -6.02 -0.04 18.85
N PRO A 161 -5.39 -0.86 19.70
CA PRO A 161 -4.48 -0.34 20.73
C PRO A 161 -3.09 0.07 20.19
N GLY A 162 -2.85 0.00 18.88
CA GLY A 162 -1.56 0.33 18.26
C GLY A 162 -0.47 -0.71 18.53
N LEU A 163 -0.83 -1.94 18.91
CA LEU A 163 0.13 -3.03 19.14
C LEU A 163 0.65 -3.63 17.83
N ILE A 164 -0.15 -3.55 16.76
CA ILE A 164 0.16 -4.12 15.45
C ILE A 164 1.48 -3.60 14.86
N GLN A 165 1.84 -2.34 15.13
CA GLN A 165 3.07 -1.73 14.62
C GLN A 165 4.33 -2.48 15.05
N LYS A 166 4.31 -3.12 16.23
CA LYS A 166 5.42 -3.93 16.73
C LYS A 166 5.72 -5.08 15.75
N PHE A 167 4.69 -5.69 15.19
CA PHE A 167 4.82 -6.78 14.22
C PHE A 167 5.08 -6.25 12.81
N CYS A 168 4.29 -5.27 12.36
CA CYS A 168 4.37 -4.76 10.99
C CYS A 168 5.75 -4.19 10.64
N GLN A 169 6.37 -3.41 11.54
CA GLN A 169 7.70 -2.83 11.27
C GLN A 169 8.77 -3.91 11.10
N THR A 170 8.73 -4.95 11.94
CA THR A 170 9.68 -6.07 11.84
C THR A 170 9.44 -6.89 10.56
N ASN A 171 8.19 -7.22 10.26
CA ASN A 171 7.85 -7.98 9.05
C ASN A 171 8.11 -7.18 7.76
N ALA A 172 7.98 -5.84 7.80
CA ALA A 172 8.37 -4.98 6.71
C ALA A 172 9.88 -5.08 6.42
N VAL A 173 10.72 -5.02 7.46
CA VAL A 173 12.18 -5.21 7.32
C VAL A 173 12.53 -6.57 6.71
N PHE A 174 11.87 -7.65 7.15
CA PHE A 174 12.14 -8.98 6.62
C PHE A 174 11.73 -9.13 5.16
N SER A 175 10.46 -8.85 4.84
CA SER A 175 9.94 -8.94 3.47
C SER A 175 10.65 -8.00 2.51
N PHE A 176 11.06 -6.81 2.97
CA PHE A 176 11.82 -5.90 2.15
C PHE A 176 13.24 -6.43 1.89
N LYS A 177 13.91 -6.99 2.90
CA LYS A 177 15.23 -7.60 2.71
C LYS A 177 15.18 -8.76 1.70
N GLU A 178 14.14 -9.60 1.75
CA GLU A 178 13.92 -10.65 0.74
C GLU A 178 13.83 -10.05 -0.66
N TYR A 179 13.01 -9.00 -0.84
CA TYR A 179 12.92 -8.29 -2.13
C TYR A 179 14.28 -7.74 -2.60
N LEU A 180 15.06 -7.13 -1.70
CA LEU A 180 16.37 -6.55 -2.02
C LEU A 180 17.39 -7.59 -2.47
N LEU A 181 17.28 -8.83 -2.00
CA LEU A 181 18.16 -9.93 -2.38
C LEU A 181 17.73 -10.58 -3.70
N ASP A 182 16.42 -10.71 -3.92
CA ASP A 182 15.88 -11.53 -4.99
C ASP A 182 15.58 -10.75 -6.28
N TYR A 183 15.22 -9.46 -6.17
CA TYR A 183 14.63 -8.72 -7.29
C TYR A 183 15.19 -7.32 -7.52
N ALA A 184 15.73 -6.67 -6.49
CA ALA A 184 16.11 -5.26 -6.57
C ALA A 184 17.30 -5.00 -7.49
N SER A 185 17.27 -3.86 -8.18
CA SER A 185 18.45 -3.33 -8.86
C SER A 185 19.56 -2.96 -7.85
N PRO A 186 20.82 -2.80 -8.28
CA PRO A 186 21.91 -2.39 -7.39
C PRO A 186 21.65 -1.07 -6.66
N ALA A 187 20.97 -0.11 -7.32
CA ALA A 187 20.63 1.18 -6.72
C ALA A 187 19.58 1.02 -5.60
N THR A 188 18.49 0.30 -5.90
CA THR A 188 17.43 -0.02 -4.94
C THR A 188 17.96 -0.81 -3.76
N ARG A 189 18.84 -1.79 -4.02
CA ARG A 189 19.52 -2.56 -2.97
C ARG A 189 20.32 -1.67 -2.02
N ALA A 190 21.13 -0.75 -2.56
CA ALA A 190 21.93 0.16 -1.75
C ALA A 190 21.07 1.11 -0.91
N ALA A 191 20.01 1.68 -1.49
CA ALA A 191 19.06 2.54 -0.77
C ALA A 191 18.32 1.75 0.33
N GLY A 192 17.85 0.55 0.01
CA GLY A 192 17.13 -0.32 0.93
C GLY A 192 17.97 -0.79 2.11
N ASP A 193 19.21 -1.23 1.87
CA ASP A 193 20.14 -1.62 2.93
C ASP A 193 20.46 -0.44 3.86
N LYS A 194 20.60 0.78 3.32
CA LYS A 194 20.77 2.00 4.12
C LYS A 194 19.53 2.28 4.99
N LEU A 195 18.33 2.18 4.43
CA LEU A 195 17.08 2.39 5.16
C LEU A 195 16.89 1.36 6.27
N ILE A 196 17.11 0.07 5.98
CA ILE A 196 16.98 -1.02 6.95
C ILE A 196 17.94 -0.79 8.14
N ARG A 197 19.20 -0.42 7.87
CA ARG A 197 20.17 -0.10 8.94
C ARG A 197 19.68 1.04 9.83
N LYS A 198 19.25 2.15 9.21
CA LYS A 198 18.68 3.30 9.92
C LYS A 198 17.51 2.88 10.81
N MET A 199 16.55 2.13 10.26
CA MET A 199 15.39 1.65 11.02
C MET A 199 15.77 0.74 12.18
N ILE A 200 16.76 -0.13 12.00
CA ILE A 200 17.25 -1.02 13.06
C ILE A 200 17.86 -0.23 14.21
N ASP A 201 18.60 0.84 13.90
CA ASP A 201 19.24 1.69 14.89
C ASP A 201 18.23 2.58 15.64
N GLU A 202 17.22 3.11 14.94
CA GLU A 202 16.26 4.05 15.50
C GLU A 202 15.05 3.38 16.17
N THR A 203 14.60 2.22 15.67
CA THR A 203 13.30 1.63 16.06
C THR A 203 13.43 0.49 17.08
N PHE A 204 14.44 -0.38 16.95
CA PHE A 204 14.50 -1.60 17.73
C PHE A 204 15.44 -1.49 18.95
N LYS A 205 14.90 -1.77 20.15
CA LYS A 205 15.67 -1.87 21.40
C LYS A 205 16.52 -3.14 21.45
N THR A 206 17.56 -3.16 22.30
CA THR A 206 18.60 -4.22 22.40
C THR A 206 18.14 -5.65 22.11
N ARG A 207 17.19 -6.21 22.86
CA ARG A 207 16.74 -7.61 22.66
C ARG A 207 16.04 -7.81 21.30
N ARG A 208 15.17 -6.87 20.90
CA ARG A 208 14.43 -6.92 19.63
C ARG A 208 15.39 -6.73 18.45
N LYS A 209 16.36 -5.82 18.59
CA LYS A 209 17.41 -5.55 17.60
C LYS A 209 18.24 -6.80 17.33
N LYS A 210 18.68 -7.52 18.37
CA LYS A 210 19.39 -8.79 18.21
C LYS A 210 18.54 -9.81 17.43
N PHE A 211 17.28 -10.00 17.83
CA PHE A 211 16.37 -10.91 17.14
C PHE A 211 16.19 -10.56 15.64
N VAL A 212 15.99 -9.27 15.33
CA VAL A 212 15.85 -8.80 13.95
C VAL A 212 17.14 -9.06 13.15
N MET A 213 18.30 -8.77 13.73
CA MET A 213 19.60 -9.00 13.08
C MET A 213 19.89 -10.50 12.85
N ASP A 214 19.51 -11.35 13.80
CA ASP A 214 19.66 -12.81 13.67
C ASP A 214 18.78 -13.31 12.51
N LYS A 215 17.54 -12.84 12.41
CA LYS A 215 16.63 -13.19 11.30
C LYS A 215 17.08 -12.65 9.95
N LEU A 216 17.62 -11.43 9.90
CA LEU A 216 18.18 -10.88 8.66
C LEU A 216 19.35 -11.70 8.14
N ARG A 217 20.21 -12.22 9.03
CA ARG A 217 21.28 -13.14 8.64
C ARG A 217 20.74 -14.43 8.04
N GLU A 218 19.71 -15.03 8.67
CA GLU A 218 19.06 -16.21 8.09
C GLU A 218 18.52 -15.93 6.68
N ILE A 219 17.95 -14.73 6.44
CA ILE A 219 17.45 -14.32 5.12
C ILE A 219 18.60 -14.17 4.11
N GLU A 220 19.71 -13.56 4.52
CA GLU A 220 20.93 -13.45 3.71
C GLU A 220 21.53 -14.82 3.37
N ASP A 221 21.40 -15.79 4.27
CA ASP A 221 21.81 -17.19 4.09
C ASP A 221 20.81 -18.02 3.25
N GLY A 222 19.73 -17.41 2.76
CA GLY A 222 18.78 -18.04 1.83
C GLY A 222 17.43 -18.41 2.43
N ARG A 223 17.17 -18.15 3.71
CA ARG A 223 15.82 -18.30 4.28
C ARG A 223 14.86 -17.31 3.62
N ARG A 224 13.63 -17.76 3.34
CA ARG A 224 12.53 -16.90 2.85
C ARG A 224 11.30 -17.07 3.73
N ASP A 225 10.34 -16.18 3.54
CA ASP A 225 9.07 -16.13 4.28
C ASP A 225 9.29 -16.01 5.80
N ALA A 226 10.16 -15.09 6.21
CA ALA A 226 10.37 -14.79 7.62
C ALA A 226 9.32 -13.80 8.16
N TYR A 227 8.62 -14.19 9.24
CA TYR A 227 7.57 -13.36 9.85
C TYR A 227 7.42 -13.61 11.36
N ILE A 228 6.74 -12.68 12.03
CA ILE A 228 6.33 -12.74 13.45
C ILE A 228 4.89 -12.27 13.69
#